data_AF-A0A8T1SNC5-F1
#
_entry.id   AF-A0A8T1SNC5-F1
#
_cell.length_a   1.000
_cell.length_b   1.000
_cell.length_c   1.000
_cell.angle_alpha   90.00
_cell.angle_beta   90.00
_cell.angle_gamma   90.00
#
_symmetry.space_group_name_H-M   'P 1'
#
loop_
_entity.id
_entity.type
_entity.pdbx_description
1 polymer ?
#
loop_
_entity_poly.entity_id
_entity_poly.type
_entity_poly.pdbx_seq_one_letter_code
_entity_poly.pdbx_strand_id
1 'polypeptide(L)'
;GMVYLASQHFVHRDLATRNCLVGANLLVKIGDFGMSRDVYSTDYYRVGGHTMLPIRWMPPESIMYRKFTTESDVWSFGVILWEIFTYGKQPWFQLSNTEVIECITQGRVLERPRVCPKEVYDIMLGCWQREPQQRLNIKEIYKILHALGKATPIYLDILG
;
A
#
# COMPACT_ATOMS: atom_id res chain seq x y z
N GLY A 1 -5.26 12.48 -1.27
CA GLY A 1 -6.30 11.50 -0.90
C GLY A 1 -6.24 11.16 0.57
N MET A 2 -5.30 10.31 1.00
CA MET A 2 -5.30 9.76 2.36
C MET A 2 -5.15 10.78 3.49
N VAL A 3 -4.39 11.87 3.31
CA VAL A 3 -4.35 12.98 4.30
C VAL A 3 -5.75 13.51 4.61
N TYR A 4 -6.60 13.61 3.59
CA TYR A 4 -7.99 14.05 3.75
C TYR A 4 -8.82 12.99 4.48
N LEU A 5 -8.75 11.72 4.07
CA LEU A 5 -9.47 10.62 4.75
C LEU A 5 -9.11 10.54 6.24
N ALA A 6 -7.83 10.61 6.56
CA ALA A 6 -7.35 10.61 7.94
C ALA A 6 -7.88 11.82 8.74
N SER A 7 -7.98 13.01 8.13
CA SER A 7 -8.57 14.20 8.77
C SER A 7 -10.07 14.06 9.06
N GLN A 8 -10.76 13.17 8.36
CA GLN A 8 -12.17 12.86 8.56
C GLN A 8 -12.37 11.64 9.47
N HIS A 9 -11.30 11.15 10.12
CA HIS A 9 -11.32 9.91 10.91
C HIS A 9 -11.86 8.69 10.11
N PHE A 10 -11.65 8.70 8.80
CA PHE A 10 -12.09 7.63 7.90
C PHE A 10 -10.95 6.66 7.62
N VAL A 11 -11.20 5.37 7.84
CA VAL A 11 -10.27 4.27 7.55
C VAL A 11 -10.78 3.50 6.34
N HIS A 12 -9.96 3.43 5.28
CA HIS A 12 -10.33 2.84 4.00
C HIS A 12 -10.28 1.30 4.01
N ARG A 13 -9.30 0.69 4.70
CA ARG A 13 -9.15 -0.78 4.89
C ARG A 13 -8.83 -1.62 3.65
N ASP A 14 -9.00 -1.07 2.45
CA ASP A 14 -8.69 -1.72 1.17
C ASP A 14 -7.93 -0.77 0.22
N LEU A 15 -6.91 -0.07 0.73
CA LEU A 15 -6.04 0.76 -0.11
C LEU A 15 -5.12 -0.12 -0.94
N ALA A 16 -5.30 -0.06 -2.26
CA ALA A 16 -4.48 -0.72 -3.28
C ALA A 16 -4.59 0.04 -4.60
N THR A 17 -3.66 -0.17 -5.54
CA THR A 17 -3.73 0.53 -6.83
C THR A 17 -4.99 0.20 -7.64
N ARG A 18 -5.56 -1.01 -7.51
CA ARG A 18 -6.86 -1.39 -8.11
C ARG A 18 -8.04 -0.52 -7.66
N ASN A 19 -7.93 0.11 -6.49
CA ASN A 19 -8.92 1.03 -5.92
C ASN A 19 -8.55 2.50 -6.18
N CYS A 20 -7.59 2.76 -7.07
CA CYS A 20 -7.26 4.09 -7.56
C CYS A 20 -7.71 4.26 -9.01
N LEU A 21 -8.40 5.36 -9.30
CA LEU A 21 -8.81 5.76 -10.64
C LEU A 21 -7.80 6.72 -11.26
N VAL A 22 -7.47 6.51 -12.53
CA VAL A 22 -6.62 7.40 -13.32
C VAL A 22 -7.49 8.08 -14.38
N GLY A 23 -7.55 9.41 -14.32
CA GLY A 23 -8.25 10.24 -15.29
C GLY A 23 -7.31 10.95 -16.27
N ALA A 24 -7.84 11.94 -16.98
CA ALA A 24 -7.05 12.81 -17.85
C ALA A 24 -5.89 13.48 -17.07
N ASN A 25 -4.78 13.74 -17.77
CA ASN A 25 -3.57 14.37 -17.22
C ASN A 25 -2.98 13.63 -16.00
N LEU A 26 -3.07 12.29 -15.98
CA LEU A 26 -2.59 11.44 -14.88
C LEU A 26 -3.20 11.81 -13.51
N LEU A 27 -4.40 12.38 -13.49
CA LEU A 27 -5.10 12.68 -12.24
C LEU A 27 -5.51 11.37 -11.56
N VAL A 28 -4.92 11.09 -10.39
CA VAL A 28 -5.24 9.91 -9.59
C VAL A 28 -6.23 10.25 -8.46
N LYS A 29 -7.29 9.45 -8.31
CA LYS A 29 -8.26 9.56 -7.21
C LYS A 29 -8.44 8.21 -6.51
N ILE A 30 -8.58 8.24 -5.19
CA ILE A 30 -8.93 7.06 -4.38
C ILE A 30 -10.43 6.80 -4.55
N GLY A 31 -10.80 5.56 -4.82
CA GLY A 31 -12.18 5.07 -4.86
C GLY A 31 -12.31 3.73 -4.14
N ASP A 32 -13.48 3.10 -4.24
CA ASP A 32 -13.74 1.76 -3.70
C ASP A 32 -14.68 1.00 -4.65
N PHE A 33 -14.16 -0.06 -5.28
CA PHE A 33 -14.93 -0.93 -6.18
C PHE A 33 -15.24 -2.29 -5.55
N GLY A 34 -15.50 -2.35 -4.23
CA GLY A 34 -15.71 -3.57 -3.44
C GLY A 34 -16.71 -4.62 -3.96
N MET A 35 -17.39 -4.38 -5.08
CA MET A 35 -18.32 -5.28 -5.77
C MET A 35 -17.86 -5.80 -7.15
N SER A 36 -16.74 -5.34 -7.73
CA SER A 36 -16.25 -5.77 -9.05
C SER A 36 -15.03 -6.68 -8.92
N ARG A 37 -15.26 -7.97 -8.58
CA ARG A 37 -14.21 -8.86 -8.05
C ARG A 37 -13.58 -9.84 -9.04
N ASP A 38 -14.17 -10.11 -10.20
CA ASP A 38 -13.74 -11.27 -11.02
C ASP A 38 -12.28 -11.18 -11.48
N VAL A 39 -11.83 -10.00 -11.90
CA VAL A 39 -10.45 -9.77 -12.39
C VAL A 39 -9.42 -9.73 -11.24
N TYR A 40 -9.81 -9.30 -10.04
CA TYR A 40 -8.91 -9.13 -8.88
C TYR A 40 -9.14 -10.17 -7.78
N SER A 41 -9.77 -11.30 -8.12
CA SER A 41 -10.17 -12.32 -7.14
C SER A 41 -8.99 -12.92 -6.36
N THR A 42 -7.81 -12.99 -6.97
CA THR A 42 -6.57 -13.50 -6.35
C THR A 42 -5.98 -12.55 -5.29
N ASP A 43 -6.38 -11.28 -5.28
CA ASP A 43 -5.93 -10.30 -4.29
C ASP A 43 -6.63 -10.45 -2.94
N TYR A 44 -7.75 -11.18 -2.91
CA TYR A 44 -8.56 -11.36 -1.72
C TYR A 44 -8.50 -12.79 -1.20
N TYR A 45 -8.34 -12.93 0.11
CA TYR A 45 -8.31 -14.23 0.79
C TYR A 45 -9.36 -14.32 1.90
N ARG A 46 -9.96 -15.51 2.06
CA ARG A 46 -10.97 -15.76 3.08
C ARG A 46 -10.30 -16.22 4.37
N VAL A 47 -10.30 -15.36 5.38
CA VAL A 47 -9.81 -15.70 6.74
C VAL A 47 -11.01 -15.87 7.67
N GLY A 48 -11.15 -17.04 8.28
CA GLY A 48 -12.20 -17.32 9.27
C GLY A 48 -13.63 -17.41 8.71
N GLY A 49 -13.79 -17.80 7.43
CA GLY A 49 -15.08 -18.24 6.88
C GLY A 49 -16.06 -17.17 6.37
N HIS A 50 -16.00 -15.92 6.85
CA HIS A 50 -17.08 -14.95 6.58
C HIS A 50 -16.73 -13.73 5.71
N THR A 51 -15.45 -13.34 5.59
CA THR A 51 -15.08 -12.09 4.89
C THR A 51 -13.83 -12.27 4.04
N MET A 52 -13.88 -11.79 2.81
CA MET A 52 -12.74 -11.66 1.90
C MET A 52 -11.88 -10.47 2.33
N LEU A 53 -10.57 -10.67 2.48
CA LEU A 53 -9.63 -9.66 2.94
C LEU A 53 -8.46 -9.46 1.95
N PRO A 54 -7.99 -8.22 1.73
CA PRO A 54 -6.84 -7.93 0.88
C PRO A 54 -5.51 -8.20 1.61
N ILE A 55 -5.28 -9.43 2.08
CA ILE A 55 -4.22 -9.77 3.05
C ILE A 55 -2.81 -9.32 2.65
N ARG A 56 -2.52 -9.21 1.35
CA ARG A 56 -1.22 -8.77 0.80
C ARG A 56 -0.94 -7.28 1.02
N TRP A 57 -1.97 -6.50 1.32
CA TRP A 57 -1.90 -5.05 1.64
C TRP A 57 -2.07 -4.76 3.13
N MET A 58 -2.35 -5.77 3.95
CA MET A 58 -2.71 -5.59 5.35
C MET A 58 -1.49 -5.64 6.27
N PRO A 59 -1.46 -4.82 7.34
CA PRO A 59 -0.46 -4.92 8.38
C PRO A 59 -0.73 -6.11 9.34
N PRO A 60 0.26 -6.50 10.16
CA PRO A 60 0.12 -7.64 11.08
C PRO A 60 -1.06 -7.51 12.05
N GLU A 61 -1.33 -6.32 12.61
CA GLU A 61 -2.43 -6.12 13.56
C GLU A 61 -3.82 -6.28 12.92
N SER A 62 -3.96 -5.96 11.64
CA SER A 62 -5.22 -6.16 10.92
C SER A 62 -5.44 -7.63 10.57
N ILE A 63 -4.36 -8.34 10.24
CA ILE A 63 -4.41 -9.79 9.95
C ILE A 63 -4.71 -10.58 11.22
N MET A 64 -3.98 -10.32 12.30
CA MET A 64 -4.04 -11.12 13.53
C MET A 64 -5.23 -10.74 14.42
N TYR A 65 -5.54 -9.45 14.53
CA TYR A 65 -6.46 -8.94 15.55
C TYR A 65 -7.64 -8.14 14.97
N ARG A 66 -7.77 -8.08 13.64
CA ARG A 66 -8.81 -7.29 12.95
C ARG A 66 -8.85 -5.82 13.38
N LYS A 67 -7.71 -5.26 13.76
CA LYS A 67 -7.58 -3.83 14.10
C LYS A 67 -7.33 -3.02 12.84
N PHE A 68 -8.18 -2.02 12.60
CA PHE A 68 -8.09 -1.12 11.45
C PHE A 68 -8.09 0.32 11.94
N THR A 69 -7.05 1.06 11.57
CA THR A 69 -6.80 2.45 11.95
C THR A 69 -6.20 3.24 10.79
N THR A 70 -6.00 4.54 10.96
CA THR A 70 -5.27 5.37 9.99
C THR A 70 -3.85 4.86 9.76
N GLU A 71 -3.22 4.25 10.77
CA GLU A 71 -1.88 3.68 10.69
C GLU A 71 -1.88 2.35 9.93
N SER A 72 -2.99 1.60 9.94
CA SER A 72 -3.13 0.42 9.06
C SER A 72 -3.26 0.84 7.59
N ASP A 73 -3.95 1.95 7.31
CA ASP A 73 -4.01 2.51 5.96
C ASP A 73 -2.63 3.01 5.49
N VAL A 74 -1.80 3.56 6.39
CA VAL A 74 -0.39 3.92 6.10
C VAL A 74 0.42 2.71 5.65
N TRP A 75 0.26 1.55 6.30
CA TRP A 75 0.92 0.32 5.85
C TRP A 75 0.53 -0.02 4.41
N SER A 76 -0.78 0.00 4.11
CA SER A 76 -1.30 -0.26 2.77
C SER A 76 -0.79 0.75 1.75
N PHE A 77 -0.58 2.02 2.14
CA PHE A 77 0.07 3.01 1.29
C PHE A 77 1.52 2.67 0.95
N GLY A 78 2.28 2.11 1.89
CA GLY A 78 3.61 1.56 1.61
C GLY A 78 3.56 0.47 0.53
N VAL A 79 2.55 -0.39 0.57
CA VAL A 79 2.31 -1.41 -0.46
C VAL A 79 1.90 -0.79 -1.80
N ILE A 80 1.09 0.26 -1.82
CA ILE A 80 0.77 1.03 -3.04
C ILE A 80 2.04 1.62 -3.67
N LEU A 81 2.94 2.20 -2.88
CA LEU A 81 4.21 2.69 -3.42
C LEU A 81 4.99 1.54 -4.07
N TRP A 82 5.02 0.36 -3.44
CA TRP A 82 5.67 -0.82 -4.02
C TRP A 82 5.01 -1.26 -5.34
N GLU A 83 3.67 -1.27 -5.41
CA GLU A 83 2.92 -1.55 -6.65
C GLU A 83 3.30 -0.57 -7.77
N ILE A 84 3.34 0.75 -7.47
CA ILE A 84 3.70 1.79 -8.44
C ILE A 84 5.09 1.53 -9.03
N PHE A 85 6.08 1.26 -8.18
CA PHE A 85 7.47 1.03 -8.61
C PHE A 85 7.72 -0.37 -9.19
N THR A 86 6.71 -1.23 -9.21
CA THR A 86 6.74 -2.54 -9.87
C THR A 86 5.77 -2.62 -11.05
N TYR A 87 5.19 -1.49 -11.46
CA TYR A 87 4.20 -1.40 -12.53
C TYR A 87 2.98 -2.31 -12.32
N GLY A 88 2.47 -2.35 -11.08
CA GLY A 88 1.26 -3.08 -10.73
C GLY A 88 1.47 -4.57 -10.47
N LYS A 89 2.70 -5.00 -10.15
CA LYS A 89 2.94 -6.39 -9.75
C LYS A 89 2.17 -6.71 -8.47
N GLN A 90 1.66 -7.93 -8.36
CA GLN A 90 1.04 -8.39 -7.12
C GLN A 90 2.09 -8.44 -5.99
N PRO A 91 1.83 -7.84 -4.81
CA PRO A 91 2.71 -7.98 -3.66
C PRO A 91 2.84 -9.45 -3.26
N TRP A 92 4.09 -9.90 -3.03
CA TRP A 92 4.37 -11.30 -2.69
C TRP A 92 3.92 -12.32 -3.75
N PHE A 93 3.93 -11.96 -5.03
CA PHE A 93 3.42 -12.78 -6.15
C PHE A 93 3.92 -14.24 -6.18
N GLN A 94 5.09 -14.52 -5.58
CA GLN A 94 5.69 -15.85 -5.52
C GLN A 94 5.19 -16.72 -4.36
N LEU A 95 4.36 -16.16 -3.47
CA LEU A 95 3.90 -16.82 -2.24
C LEU A 95 2.39 -17.06 -2.27
N SER A 96 1.96 -18.18 -1.68
CA SER A 96 0.56 -18.44 -1.35
C SER A 96 0.05 -17.51 -0.26
N ASN A 97 -1.27 -17.43 -0.10
CA ASN A 97 -1.90 -16.57 0.90
C ASN A 97 -1.50 -16.92 2.34
N THR A 98 -1.30 -18.22 2.65
CA THR A 98 -0.83 -18.66 3.96
C THR A 98 0.61 -18.23 4.22
N GLU A 99 1.50 -18.38 3.23
CA GLU A 99 2.89 -17.94 3.33
C GLU A 99 3.01 -16.42 3.46
N VAL A 100 2.13 -15.64 2.81
CA VAL A 100 2.06 -14.19 2.97
C VAL A 100 1.71 -13.81 4.41
N ILE A 101 0.71 -14.47 5.00
CA ILE A 101 0.34 -14.24 6.40
C ILE A 101 1.53 -14.51 7.33
N GLU A 102 2.23 -15.62 7.10
CA GLU A 102 3.43 -15.96 7.86
C GLU A 102 4.54 -14.90 7.69
N CYS A 103 4.84 -14.46 6.46
CA CYS A 103 5.82 -13.41 6.18
C CYS A 103 5.54 -12.14 6.99
N ILE A 104 4.32 -11.63 6.87
CA ILE A 104 3.93 -10.35 7.46
C ILE A 104 3.96 -10.45 8.99
N THR A 105 3.46 -11.55 9.56
CA THR A 105 3.42 -11.74 11.03
C THR A 105 4.81 -11.95 11.63
N GLN A 106 5.74 -12.55 10.88
CA GLN A 106 7.17 -12.67 11.25
C GLN A 106 7.97 -11.38 11.03
N GLY A 107 7.37 -10.33 10.45
CA GLY A 107 8.01 -9.04 10.23
C GLY A 107 8.86 -8.96 8.97
N ARG A 108 8.70 -9.89 8.02
CA ARG A 108 9.26 -9.73 6.68
C ARG A 108 8.52 -8.63 5.93
N VAL A 109 9.25 -7.88 5.11
CA VAL A 109 8.71 -6.81 4.26
C VAL A 109 9.06 -7.06 2.79
N LEU A 110 8.35 -6.40 1.87
CA LEU A 110 8.60 -6.52 0.43
C LEU A 110 9.98 -5.97 0.09
N GLU A 111 10.68 -6.63 -0.83
CA GLU A 111 12.00 -6.19 -1.30
C GLU A 111 11.92 -4.90 -2.11
N ARG A 112 13.02 -4.12 -2.13
CA ARG A 112 13.11 -2.90 -2.93
C ARG A 112 13.00 -3.22 -4.43
N PRO A 113 12.04 -2.63 -5.17
CA PRO A 113 11.98 -2.78 -6.62
C PRO A 113 13.25 -2.24 -7.29
N ARG A 114 13.72 -2.87 -8.37
CA ARG A 114 14.99 -2.51 -9.04
C ARG A 114 15.06 -1.05 -9.46
N VAL A 115 13.94 -0.49 -9.93
CA VAL A 115 13.84 0.90 -10.41
C VAL A 115 13.50 1.90 -9.29
N CYS A 116 13.25 1.43 -8.06
CA CYS A 116 12.85 2.27 -6.94
C CYS A 116 14.06 2.98 -6.32
N PRO A 117 14.08 4.33 -6.28
CA PRO A 117 15.08 5.08 -5.54
C PRO A 117 15.13 4.67 -4.07
N LYS A 118 16.31 4.78 -3.46
CA LYS A 118 16.48 4.37 -2.05
C LYS A 118 15.57 5.19 -1.14
N GLU A 119 15.45 6.49 -1.41
CA GLU A 119 14.66 7.46 -0.65
C GLU A 119 13.18 7.08 -0.64
N VAL A 120 12.66 6.57 -1.76
CA VAL A 120 11.27 6.11 -1.83
C VAL A 120 11.10 4.78 -1.09
N TYR A 121 12.07 3.89 -1.18
CA TYR A 121 12.04 2.64 -0.40
C TYR A 121 12.15 2.89 1.11
N ASP A 122 12.91 3.88 1.55
CA ASP A 122 12.99 4.28 2.96
C ASP A 122 11.61 4.76 3.48
N ILE A 123 10.82 5.43 2.64
CA ILE A 123 9.42 5.76 2.96
C ILE A 123 8.59 4.49 3.12
N MET A 124 8.73 3.50 2.22
CA MET A 124 8.04 2.21 2.34
C MET A 124 8.39 1.52 3.66
N LEU A 125 9.67 1.47 4.04
CA LEU A 125 10.13 0.93 5.32
C LEU A 125 9.54 1.69 6.52
N GLY A 126 9.41 3.02 6.41
CA GLY A 126 8.74 3.83 7.41
C GLY A 126 7.22 3.55 7.52
N CYS A 127 6.57 3.15 6.44
CA CYS A 127 5.18 2.66 6.47
C CYS A 127 5.05 1.27 7.11
N TRP A 128 6.08 0.43 6.99
CA TRP A 128 6.07 -0.97 7.42
C TRP A 128 6.69 -1.22 8.79
N GLN A 129 6.69 -0.21 9.67
CA GLN A 129 7.03 -0.44 11.07
C GLN A 129 6.02 -1.37 11.72
N ARG A 130 6.52 -2.33 12.52
CA ARG A 130 5.70 -3.35 13.19
C ARG A 130 4.68 -2.69 14.12
N GLU A 131 5.15 -1.78 14.96
CA GLU A 131 4.29 -1.01 15.85
C GLU A 131 3.58 0.11 15.07
N PRO A 132 2.24 0.16 15.06
CA PRO A 132 1.50 1.17 14.29
C PRO A 132 1.92 2.61 14.61
N GLN A 133 2.22 2.89 15.88
CA GLN A 133 2.58 4.24 16.35
C GLN A 133 3.99 4.68 15.94
N GLN A 134 4.82 3.77 15.43
CA GLN A 134 6.14 4.07 14.89
C GLN A 134 6.11 4.32 13.39
N ARG A 135 4.98 4.05 12.72
CA ARG A 135 4.84 4.29 11.28
C ARG A 135 4.86 5.79 10.98
N LEU A 136 5.41 6.15 9.82
CA LEU A 136 5.40 7.53 9.35
C LEU A 136 3.96 8.07 9.25
N ASN A 137 3.76 9.32 9.63
CA ASN A 137 2.47 9.96 9.47
C ASN A 137 2.19 10.22 7.97
N ILE A 138 0.96 9.98 7.50
CA ILE A 138 0.57 10.23 6.11
C ILE A 138 0.80 11.69 5.67
N LYS A 139 0.73 12.65 6.59
CA LYS A 139 1.07 14.06 6.33
C LYS A 139 2.57 14.26 6.06
N GLU A 140 3.43 13.54 6.77
CA GLU A 140 4.88 13.58 6.59
C GLU A 140 5.27 12.88 5.29
N ILE A 141 4.70 11.70 5.04
CA ILE A 141 4.87 10.97 3.77
C ILE A 141 4.54 11.86 2.58
N TYR A 142 3.40 12.57 2.61
CA TYR A 142 3.01 13.51 1.56
C TYR A 142 4.06 14.61 1.34
N LYS A 143 4.57 15.22 2.41
CA LYS A 143 5.61 16.26 2.32
C LYS A 143 6.89 15.73 1.69
N ILE A 144 7.35 14.55 2.11
CA ILE A 144 8.57 13.92 1.62
C ILE A 144 8.42 13.60 0.12
N LEU A 145 7.34 12.92 -0.28
CA LEU A 145 7.09 12.57 -1.68
C LEU A 145 6.98 13.81 -2.58
N HIS A 146 6.30 14.86 -2.10
CA HIS A 146 6.18 16.11 -2.85
C HIS A 146 7.54 16.82 -3.02
N ALA A 147 8.40 16.79 -1.99
CA ALA A 147 9.75 17.32 -2.10
C ALA A 147 10.61 16.53 -3.09
N LEU A 148 10.57 15.19 -3.02
CA LEU A 148 11.27 14.31 -3.96
C LEU A 148 10.80 14.57 -5.40
N GLY A 149 9.49 14.62 -5.66
CA GLY A 149 8.96 14.85 -7.01
C GLY A 149 9.41 16.19 -7.63
N LYS A 150 9.56 17.25 -6.83
CA LYS A 150 10.09 18.54 -7.30
C LYS A 150 11.60 18.52 -7.58
N ALA A 151 12.35 17.75 -6.81
CA ALA A 151 13.79 17.60 -6.94
C ALA A 151 14.20 16.63 -8.06
N THR A 152 13.24 16.06 -8.80
CA THR A 152 13.48 15.04 -9.82
C THR A 152 13.34 15.58 -11.25
N PRO A 153 14.27 16.41 -11.78
CA PRO A 153 14.35 16.62 -13.24
C PRO A 153 14.82 15.38 -14.01
N ILE A 154 15.35 14.33 -13.35
CA ILE A 154 16.23 13.33 -14.00
C ILE A 154 15.55 11.97 -14.27
N TYR A 155 14.43 11.63 -13.60
CA TYR A 155 13.78 10.31 -13.81
C TYR A 155 12.79 10.25 -14.99
N LEU A 156 12.39 11.40 -15.54
CA LEU A 156 11.50 11.42 -16.72
C LEU A 156 12.17 10.85 -17.97
N ASP A 157 13.51 10.82 -18.03
CA ASP A 157 14.28 10.27 -19.16
C ASP A 157 14.41 8.74 -19.15
N ILE A 158 14.00 8.04 -18.08
CA ILE A 158 14.02 6.56 -18.02
C ILE A 158 12.67 5.96 -18.47
N LEU A 159 11.65 6.81 -18.63
CA LEU A 159 10.30 6.45 -19.08
C LEU A 159 9.92 7.07 -20.44
N GLY A 160 10.88 7.72 -21.10
CA GLY A 160 10.78 8.20 -22.48
C GLY A 160 11.47 7.27 -23.46
#